data_AF-A0A2E6U7Z0-F1
#
_entry.id   AF-A0A2E6U7Z0-F1
#
_cell.length_a   1.000
_cell.length_b   1.000
_cell.length_c   1.000
_cell.angle_alpha   90.00
_cell.angle_beta   90.00
_cell.angle_gamma   90.00
#
_symmetry.space_group_name_H-M   'P 1'
#
loop_
_entity.id
_entity.type
_entity.pdbx_description
1 polymer ?
#
loop_
_entity_poly.entity_id
_entity_poly.type
_entity_poly.pdbx_seq_one_letter_code
_entity_poly.pdbx_strand_id
1 'polypeptide(L)'
;MPNTLRLAAQVVRAGPHHSVDAEGRLRPRRGEKGPDVVYLGDVATTLIHGLQEAATLTMTRPPKFDEQRWELEVKTGDMTVRIHSRPYWGFGLVTRGYLNVIEFSGSEALRDRAVFDLAAALGRVPWEFSWPVAADRILRGLDLDRSSHAKAWKGAVQRGRDGLRDDIRAMEDRRETVAQRLHAWLDDVDDESTATLRQHRLMEADEDIEQARKALSEDHAPGVERALARAESALIEVDPLDDSPLAHDHDGAVPVLNTDDDLDVVDLT
;
A
#
# COMPACT_ATOMS: atom_id res chain seq x y z
N MET A 1 -15.38 -1.25 23.18
CA MET A 1 -14.65 -2.43 22.68
C MET A 1 -13.61 -1.93 21.70
N PRO A 2 -12.37 -2.44 21.67
CA PRO A 2 -11.44 -2.02 20.63
C PRO A 2 -12.06 -2.41 19.28
N ASN A 3 -12.28 -1.42 18.43
CA ASN A 3 -12.82 -1.60 17.08
C ASN A 3 -11.90 -2.59 16.38
N THR A 4 -12.35 -3.83 16.21
CA THR A 4 -11.56 -4.95 15.68
C THR A 4 -12.30 -5.56 14.50
N LEU A 5 -11.59 -5.78 13.40
CA LEU A 5 -12.11 -6.39 12.19
C LEU A 5 -11.39 -7.72 11.96
N ARG A 6 -12.15 -8.81 11.81
CA ARG A 6 -11.60 -10.14 11.58
C ARG A 6 -12.03 -10.66 10.22
N LEU A 7 -11.05 -11.03 9.40
CA LEU A 7 -11.27 -11.50 8.05
C LEU A 7 -10.45 -12.75 7.79
N ALA A 8 -11.05 -13.73 7.13
CA ALA A 8 -10.38 -14.91 6.62
C ALA A 8 -10.13 -14.78 5.11
N ALA A 9 -8.97 -15.25 4.62
CA ALA A 9 -8.67 -15.37 3.20
C ALA A 9 -7.87 -16.64 2.86
N GLN A 10 -8.21 -17.28 1.75
CA GLN A 10 -7.53 -18.49 1.29
C GLN A 10 -6.13 -18.16 0.75
N VAL A 11 -5.12 -18.88 1.25
CA VAL A 11 -3.78 -18.89 0.66
C VAL A 11 -3.83 -19.75 -0.59
N VAL A 12 -3.36 -19.22 -1.72
CA VAL A 12 -3.37 -19.93 -3.02
C VAL A 12 -1.95 -20.27 -3.46
N ARG A 13 -0.98 -19.43 -3.12
CA ARG A 13 0.44 -19.64 -3.41
C ARG A 13 1.21 -19.49 -2.11
N ALA A 14 2.12 -20.41 -1.81
CA ALA A 14 3.03 -20.30 -0.68
C ALA A 14 4.39 -20.87 -1.09
N GLY A 15 5.45 -20.19 -0.67
CA GLY A 15 6.82 -20.58 -0.94
C GLY A 15 7.71 -20.30 0.26
N PRO A 16 8.83 -21.04 0.41
CA PRO A 16 9.67 -20.97 1.60
C PRO A 16 10.68 -19.84 1.49
N HIS A 17 10.21 -18.60 1.31
CA HIS A 17 11.06 -17.44 1.04
C HIS A 17 11.52 -16.71 2.31
N HIS A 18 11.00 -17.10 3.47
CA HIS A 18 11.25 -16.41 4.73
C HIS A 18 11.73 -17.37 5.83
N SER A 19 12.49 -16.82 6.77
CA SER A 19 12.89 -17.50 8.00
C SER A 19 12.72 -16.58 9.22
N VAL A 20 12.75 -17.16 10.42
CA VAL A 20 12.73 -16.41 11.68
C VAL A 20 14.16 -16.29 12.23
N ASP A 21 14.58 -15.09 12.63
CA ASP A 21 15.86 -14.90 13.32
C ASP A 21 15.78 -15.24 14.82
N ALA A 22 16.91 -15.23 15.52
CA ALA A 22 16.98 -15.58 16.95
C ALA A 22 16.14 -14.67 17.85
N GLU A 23 15.82 -13.45 17.39
CA GLU A 23 14.96 -12.49 18.08
C GLU A 23 13.47 -12.63 17.71
N GLY A 24 13.10 -13.63 16.90
CA GLY A 24 11.72 -13.86 16.51
C GLY A 24 11.24 -12.96 15.36
N ARG A 25 12.13 -12.30 14.63
CA ARG A 25 11.78 -11.41 13.52
C ARG A 25 11.78 -12.17 12.20
N LEU A 26 10.86 -11.80 11.33
CA LEU A 26 10.77 -12.34 9.98
C LEU A 26 11.90 -11.77 9.10
N ARG A 27 12.65 -12.63 8.41
CA ARG A 27 13.75 -12.25 7.50
C ARG A 27 13.61 -12.93 6.14
N PRO A 28 14.08 -12.28 5.05
CA PRO A 28 14.31 -12.96 3.79
C PRO A 28 15.30 -14.10 3.99
N ARG A 29 14.98 -15.27 3.43
CA ARG A 29 15.78 -16.48 3.59
C ARG A 29 17.02 -16.43 2.69
N ARG A 30 18.19 -16.79 3.22
CA ARG A 30 19.48 -16.78 2.50
C ARG A 30 20.11 -18.17 2.23
N GLY A 31 19.43 -19.29 2.53
CA GLY A 31 19.99 -20.65 2.40
C GLY A 31 18.96 -21.77 2.30
N GLU A 32 19.38 -23.04 2.13
CA GLU A 32 18.54 -24.09 1.52
C GLU A 32 17.69 -25.00 2.42
N LYS A 33 17.75 -24.95 3.76
CA LYS A 33 16.75 -25.54 4.68
C LYS A 33 17.13 -25.28 6.14
N GLY A 34 16.14 -25.20 7.04
CA GLY A 34 16.31 -25.08 8.48
C GLY A 34 14.96 -25.11 9.20
N PRO A 35 14.92 -25.38 10.52
CA PRO A 35 13.66 -25.46 11.31
C PRO A 35 12.89 -24.13 11.38
N ASP A 36 13.51 -23.03 10.96
CA ASP A 36 12.97 -21.68 11.09
C ASP A 36 12.27 -21.18 9.80
N VAL A 37 12.07 -22.05 8.81
CA VAL A 37 11.44 -21.70 7.53
C VAL A 37 9.95 -21.41 7.72
N VAL A 38 9.49 -20.30 7.14
CA VAL A 38 8.10 -19.85 7.20
C VAL A 38 7.48 -19.80 5.81
N TYR A 39 6.34 -20.46 5.65
CA TYR A 39 5.50 -20.35 4.45
C TYR A 39 4.40 -19.32 4.71
N LEU A 40 4.66 -18.06 4.39
CA LEU A 40 3.71 -16.97 4.61
C LEU A 40 2.46 -17.08 3.74
N GLY A 41 2.63 -17.50 2.49
CA GLY A 41 1.56 -17.47 1.52
C GLY A 41 1.33 -16.08 0.91
N ASP A 42 0.59 -16.03 -0.19
CA ASP A 42 0.34 -14.83 -0.96
C ASP A 42 -0.48 -13.79 -0.19
N VAL A 43 -1.46 -14.21 0.61
CA VAL A 43 -2.26 -13.29 1.43
C VAL A 43 -1.39 -12.49 2.40
N ALA A 44 -0.62 -13.16 3.27
CA ALA A 44 0.25 -12.47 4.22
C ALA A 44 1.36 -11.68 3.53
N THR A 45 1.98 -12.22 2.48
CA THR A 45 3.03 -11.53 1.73
C THR A 45 2.51 -10.22 1.12
N THR A 46 1.35 -10.27 0.44
CA THR A 46 0.71 -9.10 -0.15
C THR A 46 0.33 -8.07 0.90
N LEU A 47 -0.24 -8.50 2.04
CA LEU A 47 -0.62 -7.60 3.12
C LEU A 47 0.61 -6.89 3.72
N ILE A 48 1.68 -7.63 4.01
CA ILE A 48 2.91 -7.06 4.59
C ILE A 48 3.54 -6.04 3.63
N HIS A 49 3.60 -6.33 2.33
CA HIS A 49 4.10 -5.37 1.35
C HIS A 49 3.23 -4.11 1.25
N GLY A 50 1.91 -4.23 1.43
CA GLY A 50 0.99 -3.08 1.42
C GLY A 50 1.08 -2.19 2.65
N LEU A 51 1.46 -2.72 3.82
CA LEU A 51 1.47 -1.98 5.10
C LEU A 51 2.67 -1.03 5.31
N GLN A 52 3.47 -0.79 4.27
CA GLN A 52 4.64 0.11 4.21
C GLN A 52 5.86 -0.26 5.07
N GLU A 53 7.03 0.28 4.69
CA GLU A 53 8.38 -0.12 5.14
C GLU A 53 8.68 0.07 6.63
N ALA A 54 7.94 0.93 7.34
CA ALA A 54 8.13 1.17 8.77
C ALA A 54 7.43 0.15 9.69
N ALA A 55 6.75 -0.85 9.10
CA ALA A 55 6.02 -1.84 9.87
C ALA A 55 6.97 -2.75 10.68
N THR A 56 6.71 -2.90 11.98
CA THR A 56 7.44 -3.86 12.81
C THR A 56 6.80 -5.25 12.70
N LEU A 57 7.56 -6.21 12.19
CA LEU A 57 7.13 -7.60 11.98
C LEU A 57 7.65 -8.51 13.09
N THR A 58 6.76 -9.05 13.92
CA THR A 58 7.10 -9.93 15.04
C THR A 58 6.39 -11.27 14.92
N MET A 59 7.14 -12.36 14.86
CA MET A 59 6.56 -13.70 14.85
C MET A 59 6.17 -14.11 16.28
N THR A 60 4.92 -13.89 16.67
CA THR A 60 4.45 -14.21 18.04
C THR A 60 4.35 -15.71 18.26
N ARG A 61 4.20 -16.49 17.18
CA ARG A 61 4.27 -17.94 17.22
C ARG A 61 5.00 -18.44 15.96
N PRO A 62 6.30 -18.76 16.05
CA PRO A 62 7.04 -19.27 14.90
C PRO A 62 6.52 -20.66 14.50
N PRO A 63 6.74 -21.06 13.23
CA PRO A 63 6.49 -22.42 12.81
C PRO A 63 7.29 -23.42 13.65
N LYS A 64 6.78 -24.65 13.72
CA LYS A 64 7.50 -25.80 14.32
C LYS A 64 7.65 -26.87 13.25
N PHE A 65 7.17 -28.08 13.50
CA PHE A 65 7.11 -29.15 12.49
C PHE A 65 6.16 -28.81 11.32
N ASP A 66 5.08 -28.08 11.62
CA ASP A 66 4.17 -27.56 10.59
C ASP A 66 4.61 -26.13 10.23
N GLU A 67 5.41 -26.03 9.17
CA GLU A 67 5.98 -24.78 8.62
C GLU A 67 4.91 -23.77 8.16
N GLN A 68 3.66 -24.22 8.10
CA GLN A 68 2.50 -23.46 7.62
C GLN A 68 1.58 -23.03 8.77
N ARG A 69 1.89 -23.39 10.02
CA ARG A 69 1.16 -22.96 11.23
C ARG A 69 2.01 -21.98 12.04
N TRP A 70 1.67 -20.71 11.94
CA TRP A 70 2.40 -19.61 12.57
C TRP A 70 1.45 -18.45 12.89
N GLU A 71 1.91 -17.53 13.73
CA GLU A 71 1.22 -16.28 14.06
C GLU A 71 2.20 -15.11 13.93
N LEU A 72 1.83 -14.12 13.13
CA LEU A 72 2.60 -12.92 12.86
C LEU A 72 1.83 -11.71 13.36
N GLU A 73 2.52 -10.81 14.04
CA GLU A 73 2.04 -9.48 14.39
C GLU A 73 2.77 -8.45 13.54
N VAL A 74 2.01 -7.52 12.96
CA VAL A 74 2.48 -6.37 12.19
C VAL A 74 1.98 -5.11 12.90
N LYS A 75 2.89 -4.22 13.28
CA LYS A 75 2.54 -2.90 13.85
C LYS A 75 2.94 -1.80 12.90
N THR A 76 2.00 -0.93 12.54
CA THR A 76 2.21 0.24 11.68
C THR A 76 1.38 1.41 12.19
N GLY A 77 2.05 2.48 12.64
CA GLY A 77 1.40 3.62 13.30
C GLY A 77 0.43 3.19 14.41
N ASP A 78 -0.82 3.64 14.30
CA ASP A 78 -1.92 3.33 15.23
C ASP A 78 -2.71 2.06 14.87
N MET A 79 -2.19 1.23 13.95
CA MET A 79 -2.81 -0.03 13.54
C MET A 79 -1.94 -1.22 13.91
N THR A 80 -2.58 -2.27 14.45
CA THR A 80 -1.96 -3.57 14.64
C THR A 80 -2.74 -4.61 13.82
N VAL A 81 -2.00 -5.46 13.11
CA VAL A 81 -2.54 -6.58 12.34
C VAL A 81 -1.95 -7.87 12.86
N ARG A 82 -2.82 -8.82 13.24
CA ARG A 82 -2.41 -10.17 13.64
C ARG A 82 -2.87 -11.16 12.59
N ILE A 83 -1.92 -11.92 12.05
CA ILE A 83 -2.18 -12.91 11.01
C ILE A 83 -1.95 -14.30 11.60
N HIS A 84 -2.99 -15.12 11.57
CA HIS A 84 -2.94 -16.50 12.00
C HIS A 84 -3.04 -17.40 10.78
N SER A 85 -1.97 -18.15 10.50
CA SER A 85 -2.04 -19.18 9.46
C SER A 85 -2.60 -20.48 10.05
N ARG A 86 -3.72 -20.93 9.49
CA ARG A 86 -4.45 -22.12 9.94
C ARG A 86 -4.59 -23.12 8.78
N PRO A 87 -4.22 -24.40 8.98
CA PRO A 87 -4.64 -25.44 8.07
C PRO A 87 -6.16 -25.55 8.17
N TYR A 88 -6.85 -25.53 7.04
CA TYR A 88 -8.30 -25.68 6.99
C TYR A 88 -8.74 -26.94 6.26
N TRP A 89 -7.92 -27.47 5.33
CA TRP A 89 -8.20 -28.72 4.59
C TRP A 89 -6.93 -29.48 4.14
N GLY A 90 -6.93 -30.82 4.28
CA GLY A 90 -6.08 -31.76 3.53
C GLY A 90 -4.63 -32.00 4.00
N PHE A 91 -3.98 -33.00 3.39
CA PHE A 91 -2.62 -33.46 3.67
C PHE A 91 -1.56 -32.43 3.24
N GLY A 92 -1.13 -31.54 4.14
CA GLY A 92 0.20 -30.94 4.34
C GLY A 92 1.04 -30.34 3.20
N LEU A 93 0.71 -30.51 1.91
CA LEU A 93 1.60 -30.22 0.77
C LEU A 93 0.90 -29.55 -0.42
N VAL A 94 -0.40 -29.27 -0.33
CA VAL A 94 -1.13 -28.53 -1.38
C VAL A 94 -1.44 -27.12 -0.88
N THR A 95 -1.02 -26.09 -1.63
CA THR A 95 -1.15 -24.67 -1.24
C THR A 95 -2.59 -24.24 -0.94
N ARG A 96 -3.59 -24.96 -1.46
CA ARG A 96 -5.03 -24.71 -1.25
C ARG A 96 -5.57 -25.20 0.11
N GLY A 97 -4.72 -25.74 0.98
CA GLY A 97 -5.10 -26.27 2.29
C GLY A 97 -5.10 -25.28 3.45
N TYR A 98 -4.72 -24.01 3.22
CA TYR A 98 -4.45 -23.04 4.27
C TYR A 98 -5.25 -21.74 4.12
N LEU A 99 -5.51 -21.13 5.27
CA LEU A 99 -6.25 -19.90 5.39
C LEU A 99 -5.51 -18.97 6.35
N ASN A 100 -5.43 -17.69 6.00
CA ASN A 100 -4.96 -16.65 6.91
C ASN A 100 -6.18 -15.99 7.54
N VAL A 101 -6.27 -16.05 8.87
CA VAL A 101 -7.19 -15.21 9.64
C VAL A 101 -6.44 -13.95 10.02
N ILE A 102 -6.96 -12.81 9.60
CA ILE A 102 -6.36 -11.49 9.72
C ILE A 102 -7.22 -10.70 10.70
N GLU A 103 -6.63 -10.28 11.80
CA GLU A 103 -7.27 -9.45 12.82
C GLU A 103 -6.65 -8.07 12.79
N PHE A 104 -7.46 -7.08 12.41
CA PHE A 104 -7.08 -5.68 12.40
C PHE A 104 -7.61 -4.97 13.66
N SER A 105 -6.76 -4.21 14.34
CA SER A 105 -7.14 -3.33 15.45
C SER A 105 -6.54 -1.94 15.26
N GLY A 106 -7.21 -0.90 15.77
CA GLY A 106 -6.77 0.49 15.65
C GLY A 106 -7.68 1.35 14.77
N SER A 107 -7.08 2.33 14.07
CA SER A 107 -7.77 3.30 13.21
C SER A 107 -8.65 2.64 12.15
N GLU A 108 -9.93 3.02 12.06
CA GLU A 108 -10.84 2.45 11.06
C GLU A 108 -10.40 2.74 9.64
N ALA A 109 -9.99 3.97 9.35
CA ALA A 109 -9.50 4.38 8.04
C ALA A 109 -8.29 3.54 7.59
N LEU A 110 -7.29 3.34 8.47
CA LEU A 110 -6.10 2.54 8.13
C LEU A 110 -6.45 1.07 7.87
N ARG A 111 -7.40 0.50 8.62
CA ARG A 111 -7.81 -0.90 8.44
C ARG A 111 -8.56 -1.08 7.13
N ASP A 112 -9.54 -0.22 6.84
CA ASP A 112 -10.32 -0.31 5.62
C ASP A 112 -9.44 -0.05 4.39
N ARG A 113 -8.48 0.88 4.50
CA ARG A 113 -7.42 1.10 3.50
C ARG A 113 -6.61 -0.18 3.23
N ALA A 114 -6.05 -0.79 4.27
CA ALA A 114 -5.26 -2.01 4.12
C ALA A 114 -6.08 -3.18 3.54
N VAL A 115 -7.37 -3.27 3.86
CA VAL A 115 -8.26 -4.29 3.30
C VAL A 115 -8.54 -4.04 1.82
N PHE A 116 -8.74 -2.78 1.41
CA PHE A 116 -8.88 -2.40 0.01
C PHE A 116 -7.63 -2.77 -0.79
N ASP A 117 -6.45 -2.38 -0.31
CA ASP A 117 -5.17 -2.64 -0.99
C ASP A 117 -4.90 -4.15 -1.12
N LEU A 118 -5.18 -4.91 -0.06
CA LEU A 118 -5.03 -6.37 -0.07
C LEU A 118 -5.97 -7.00 -1.11
N ALA A 119 -7.24 -6.60 -1.15
CA ALA A 119 -8.21 -7.16 -2.08
C ALA A 119 -7.82 -6.86 -3.54
N ALA A 120 -7.42 -5.62 -3.83
CA ALA A 120 -6.97 -5.20 -5.16
C ALA A 120 -5.71 -5.97 -5.59
N ALA A 121 -4.70 -6.04 -4.73
CA ALA A 121 -3.41 -6.66 -5.04
C ALA A 121 -3.48 -8.20 -5.17
N LEU A 122 -4.45 -8.86 -4.53
CA LEU A 122 -4.65 -10.30 -4.69
C LEU A 122 -5.20 -10.69 -6.07
N GLY A 123 -5.85 -9.76 -6.79
CA GLY A 123 -6.42 -9.99 -8.12
C GLY A 123 -7.52 -11.06 -8.16
N ARG A 124 -8.11 -11.39 -7.01
CA ARG A 124 -9.17 -12.39 -6.85
C ARG A 124 -10.05 -12.03 -5.66
N VAL A 125 -11.20 -12.69 -5.55
CA VAL A 125 -12.14 -12.53 -4.44
C VAL A 125 -11.58 -13.20 -3.16
N PRO A 126 -11.13 -12.46 -2.13
CA PRO A 126 -10.41 -13.06 -0.99
C PRO A 126 -11.27 -13.95 -0.08
N TRP A 127 -12.60 -13.74 -0.08
CA TRP A 127 -13.57 -14.48 0.73
C TRP A 127 -14.16 -15.71 0.06
N GLU A 128 -13.71 -16.06 -1.16
CA GLU A 128 -14.10 -17.30 -1.82
C GLU A 128 -13.11 -18.42 -1.50
N PHE A 129 -13.64 -19.56 -1.05
CA PHE A 129 -12.84 -20.68 -0.58
C PHE A 129 -13.03 -21.90 -1.47
N SER A 130 -11.92 -22.56 -1.83
CA SER A 130 -11.96 -23.81 -2.63
C SER A 130 -12.68 -24.97 -1.93
N TRP A 131 -12.78 -24.93 -0.59
CA TRP A 131 -13.39 -25.98 0.23
C TRP A 131 -14.40 -25.37 1.22
N PRO A 132 -15.64 -25.09 0.79
CA PRO A 132 -16.61 -24.32 1.59
C PRO A 132 -16.92 -24.93 2.96
N VAL A 133 -17.11 -26.24 3.05
CA VAL A 133 -17.43 -26.93 4.32
C VAL A 133 -16.30 -26.80 5.35
N ALA A 134 -15.06 -26.86 4.87
CA ALA A 134 -13.88 -26.70 5.71
C ALA A 134 -13.73 -25.24 6.18
N ALA A 135 -13.99 -24.29 5.29
CA ALA A 135 -13.99 -22.86 5.60
C ALA A 135 -15.09 -22.52 6.62
N ASP A 136 -16.29 -23.08 6.48
CA ASP A 136 -17.42 -22.88 7.42
C ASP A 136 -17.02 -23.24 8.86
N ARG A 137 -16.19 -24.29 9.06
CA ARG A 137 -15.69 -24.65 10.39
C ARG A 137 -14.79 -23.57 11.00
N ILE A 138 -13.93 -22.94 10.19
CA ILE A 138 -13.07 -21.85 10.65
C ILE A 138 -13.90 -20.59 10.90
N LEU A 139 -14.76 -20.21 9.97
CA LEU A 139 -15.61 -19.02 10.09
C LEU A 139 -16.52 -19.09 11.31
N ARG A 140 -17.09 -20.27 11.62
CA ARG A 140 -17.85 -20.47 12.87
C ARG A 140 -17.02 -20.20 14.12
N GLY A 141 -15.72 -20.51 14.11
CA GLY A 141 -14.81 -20.16 15.20
C GLY A 141 -14.49 -18.66 15.31
N LEU A 142 -14.89 -17.87 14.31
CA LEU A 142 -14.83 -16.41 14.30
C LEU A 142 -16.20 -15.76 14.51
N ASP A 143 -17.22 -16.55 14.87
CA ASP A 143 -18.63 -16.13 14.97
C ASP A 143 -19.18 -15.53 13.66
N LEU A 144 -18.70 -16.05 12.52
CA LEU A 144 -19.11 -15.64 11.19
C LEU A 144 -19.66 -16.82 10.39
N ASP A 145 -20.54 -16.51 9.44
CA ASP A 145 -20.92 -17.40 8.34
C ASP A 145 -20.36 -16.84 7.02
N ARG A 146 -20.46 -17.58 5.92
CA ARG A 146 -19.93 -17.13 4.63
C ARG A 146 -20.57 -15.84 4.11
N SER A 147 -21.87 -15.63 4.37
CA SER A 147 -22.59 -14.44 3.94
C SER A 147 -22.15 -13.21 4.74
N SER A 148 -22.14 -13.31 6.06
CA SER A 148 -21.69 -12.23 6.95
C SER A 148 -20.20 -11.91 6.77
N HIS A 149 -19.36 -12.93 6.55
CA HIS A 149 -17.94 -12.77 6.25
C HIS A 149 -17.70 -12.08 4.90
N ALA A 150 -18.39 -12.51 3.83
CA ALA A 150 -18.32 -11.83 2.53
C ALA A 150 -18.83 -10.38 2.62
N LYS A 151 -19.88 -10.12 3.39
CA LYS A 151 -20.39 -8.76 3.66
C LYS A 151 -19.35 -7.91 4.40
N ALA A 152 -18.66 -8.48 5.39
CA ALA A 152 -17.62 -7.78 6.14
C ALA A 152 -16.46 -7.35 5.22
N TRP A 153 -15.99 -8.25 4.35
CA TRP A 153 -14.99 -7.93 3.33
C TRP A 153 -15.47 -6.82 2.39
N LYS A 154 -16.63 -6.98 1.76
CA LYS A 154 -17.17 -6.00 0.80
C LYS A 154 -17.35 -4.63 1.45
N GLY A 155 -17.84 -4.59 2.69
CA GLY A 155 -18.01 -3.35 3.44
C GLY A 155 -16.69 -2.65 3.70
N ALA A 156 -15.64 -3.37 4.12
CA ALA A 156 -14.32 -2.81 4.36
C ALA A 156 -13.63 -2.33 3.08
N VAL A 157 -13.71 -3.11 2.00
CA VAL A 157 -13.21 -2.69 0.67
C VAL A 157 -13.92 -1.42 0.21
N GLN A 158 -15.24 -1.35 0.35
CA GLN A 158 -16.01 -0.16 -0.03
C GLN A 158 -15.60 1.06 0.80
N ARG A 159 -15.47 0.93 2.12
CA ARG A 159 -15.02 2.03 2.98
C ARG A 159 -13.60 2.50 2.65
N GLY A 160 -12.68 1.58 2.34
CA GLY A 160 -11.33 1.94 1.90
C GLY A 160 -11.33 2.71 0.57
N ARG A 161 -12.19 2.29 -0.36
CA ARG A 161 -12.42 3.02 -1.63
C ARG A 161 -13.04 4.39 -1.41
N ASP A 162 -14.00 4.49 -0.50
CA ASP A 162 -14.67 5.75 -0.16
C ASP A 162 -13.69 6.72 0.51
N GLY A 163 -12.81 6.24 1.39
CA GLY A 163 -11.73 7.04 1.98
C GLY A 163 -10.83 7.69 0.93
N LEU A 164 -10.37 6.92 -0.06
CA LEU A 164 -9.62 7.49 -1.20
C LEU A 164 -10.41 8.51 -2.02
N ARG A 165 -11.73 8.29 -2.17
CA ARG A 165 -12.58 9.26 -2.87
C ARG A 165 -12.68 10.56 -2.08
N ASP A 166 -12.74 10.47 -0.76
CA ASP A 166 -12.77 11.63 0.12
C ASP A 166 -11.41 12.36 0.12
N ASP A 167 -10.28 11.64 0.03
CA ASP A 167 -8.95 12.25 -0.17
C ASP A 167 -8.86 13.03 -1.50
N ILE A 168 -9.41 12.47 -2.59
CA ILE A 168 -9.49 13.18 -3.89
C ILE A 168 -10.35 14.45 -3.75
N ARG A 169 -11.50 14.37 -3.10
CA ARG A 169 -12.38 15.54 -2.89
C ARG A 169 -11.70 16.61 -2.05
N ALA A 170 -10.99 16.22 -1.00
CA ALA A 170 -10.23 17.16 -0.17
C ALA A 170 -9.15 17.88 -1.00
N MET A 171 -8.53 17.19 -1.95
CA MET A 171 -7.58 17.80 -2.88
C MET A 171 -8.27 18.75 -3.87
N GLU A 172 -9.46 18.42 -4.37
CA GLU A 172 -10.28 19.30 -5.22
C GLU A 172 -10.65 20.59 -4.47
N ASP A 173 -11.10 20.49 -3.22
CA ASP A 173 -11.43 21.65 -2.36
C ASP A 173 -10.19 22.53 -2.09
N ARG A 174 -9.02 21.90 -1.87
CA ARG A 174 -7.75 22.61 -1.70
C ARG A 174 -7.36 23.36 -2.97
N ARG A 175 -7.43 22.70 -4.13
CA ARG A 175 -7.15 23.30 -5.44
C ARG A 175 -8.00 24.54 -5.66
N GLU A 176 -9.29 24.47 -5.34
CA GLU A 176 -10.20 25.61 -5.50
C GLU A 176 -9.80 26.78 -4.60
N THR A 177 -9.41 26.49 -3.35
CA THR A 177 -8.90 27.50 -2.41
C THR A 177 -7.63 28.19 -2.95
N VAL A 178 -6.68 27.42 -3.48
CA VAL A 178 -5.44 27.97 -4.07
C VAL A 178 -5.74 28.79 -5.32
N ALA A 179 -6.67 28.34 -6.17
CA ALA A 179 -7.05 29.06 -7.37
C ALA A 179 -7.67 30.43 -7.07
N GLN A 180 -8.52 30.52 -6.04
CA GLN A 180 -9.10 31.80 -5.60
C GLN A 180 -8.02 32.77 -5.10
N ARG A 181 -7.05 32.27 -4.34
CA ARG A 181 -5.90 33.07 -3.86
C ARG A 181 -5.02 33.53 -5.01
N LEU A 182 -4.70 32.64 -5.95
CA LEU A 182 -3.93 32.97 -7.13
C LEU A 182 -4.63 34.04 -7.95
N HIS A 183 -5.94 33.92 -8.17
CA HIS A 183 -6.71 34.91 -8.92
C HIS A 183 -6.64 36.31 -8.29
N ALA A 184 -6.84 36.40 -6.97
CA ALA A 184 -6.72 37.66 -6.25
C ALA A 184 -5.29 38.23 -6.29
N TRP A 185 -4.26 37.38 -6.24
CA TRP A 185 -2.87 37.79 -6.33
C TRP A 185 -2.50 38.32 -7.73
N LEU A 186 -3.06 37.72 -8.79
CA LEU A 186 -2.80 38.11 -10.17
C LEU A 186 -3.29 39.54 -10.50
N ASP A 187 -4.28 40.06 -9.78
CA ASP A 187 -4.77 41.43 -9.97
C ASP A 187 -3.72 42.50 -9.61
N ASP A 188 -2.75 42.15 -8.76
CA ASP A 188 -1.73 43.06 -8.22
C ASP A 188 -0.32 42.83 -8.83
N VAL A 189 -0.18 41.96 -9.83
CA VAL A 189 1.13 41.49 -10.35
C VAL A 189 1.38 41.93 -11.78
N ASP A 190 2.50 42.62 -11.97
CA ASP A 190 2.95 43.08 -13.29
C ASP A 190 3.83 42.04 -14.04
N ASP A 191 4.30 40.97 -13.36
CA ASP A 191 5.12 39.92 -13.99
C ASP A 191 4.27 38.84 -14.68
N GLU A 192 4.03 39.05 -15.98
CA GLU A 192 3.31 38.13 -16.86
C GLU A 192 3.94 36.72 -16.92
N SER A 193 5.27 36.61 -16.78
CA SER A 193 5.96 35.32 -16.88
C SER A 193 5.68 34.43 -15.66
N THR A 194 5.77 35.00 -14.46
CA THR A 194 5.42 34.33 -13.20
C THR A 194 3.93 34.02 -13.14
N ALA A 195 3.08 34.93 -13.60
CA ALA A 195 1.63 34.73 -13.71
C ALA A 195 1.29 33.52 -14.59
N THR A 196 1.87 33.44 -15.79
CA THR A 196 1.65 32.35 -16.74
C THR A 196 2.14 31.01 -16.19
N LEU A 197 3.32 30.99 -15.57
CA LEU A 197 3.89 29.78 -14.97
C LEU A 197 2.99 29.21 -13.87
N ARG A 198 2.51 30.06 -12.96
CA ARG A 198 1.61 29.62 -11.87
C ARG A 198 0.26 29.12 -12.38
N GLN A 199 -0.29 29.75 -13.42
CA GLN A 199 -1.50 29.25 -14.08
C GLN A 199 -1.29 27.87 -14.71
N HIS A 200 -0.16 27.65 -15.39
CA HIS A 200 0.18 26.35 -15.96
C HIS A 200 0.29 25.26 -14.89
N ARG A 201 0.99 25.55 -13.78
CA ARG A 201 1.10 24.61 -12.65
C ARG A 201 -0.23 24.28 -12.00
N LEU A 202 -1.17 25.24 -11.94
CA LEU A 202 -2.52 24.97 -11.47
C LEU A 202 -3.27 23.99 -12.40
N MET A 203 -3.05 24.08 -13.71
CA MET A 203 -3.59 23.11 -14.67
C MET A 203 -2.96 21.72 -14.51
N GLU A 204 -1.65 21.64 -14.25
CA GLU A 204 -0.99 20.35 -13.95
C GLU A 204 -1.61 19.68 -12.71
N ALA A 205 -1.97 20.45 -11.69
CA ALA A 205 -2.67 19.92 -10.52
C ALA A 205 -4.06 19.34 -10.90
N ASP A 206 -4.81 19.98 -11.80
CA ASP A 206 -6.10 19.48 -12.29
C ASP A 206 -5.95 18.14 -13.03
N GLU A 207 -4.93 18.03 -13.88
CA GLU A 207 -4.60 16.79 -14.61
C GLU A 207 -4.26 15.66 -13.64
N ASP A 208 -3.48 15.94 -12.59
CA ASP A 208 -3.11 14.94 -11.60
C ASP A 208 -4.28 14.49 -10.72
N ILE A 209 -5.20 15.39 -10.36
CA ILE A 209 -6.45 15.02 -9.69
C ILE A 209 -7.29 14.11 -10.63
N GLU A 210 -7.32 14.37 -11.93
CA GLU A 210 -7.99 13.48 -12.89
C GLU A 210 -7.33 12.11 -12.97
N GLN A 211 -6.00 12.05 -12.99
CA GLN A 211 -5.26 10.80 -12.93
C GLN A 211 -5.56 10.02 -11.63
N ALA A 212 -5.73 10.71 -10.51
CA ALA A 212 -6.14 10.09 -9.24
C ALA A 212 -7.53 9.44 -9.37
N ARG A 213 -8.51 10.14 -9.98
CA ARG A 213 -9.85 9.57 -10.24
C ARG A 213 -9.78 8.34 -11.13
N LYS A 214 -8.97 8.38 -12.19
CA LYS A 214 -8.76 7.24 -13.09
C LYS A 214 -8.14 6.05 -12.34
N ALA A 215 -7.08 6.28 -11.56
CA ALA A 215 -6.44 5.24 -10.78
C ALA A 215 -7.40 4.59 -9.76
N LEU A 216 -8.27 5.38 -9.11
CA LEU A 216 -9.30 4.86 -8.21
C LEU A 216 -10.34 4.00 -8.95
N SER A 217 -10.67 4.35 -10.20
CA SER A 217 -11.59 3.55 -11.02
C SER A 217 -11.03 2.16 -11.35
N GLU A 218 -9.71 2.04 -11.42
CA GLU A 218 -8.95 0.81 -11.68
C GLU A 218 -8.54 0.08 -10.38
N ASP A 219 -9.06 0.51 -9.22
CA ASP A 219 -8.69 0.04 -7.88
C ASP A 219 -7.17 0.12 -7.59
N HIS A 220 -6.46 1.04 -8.26
CA HIS A 220 -5.03 1.23 -8.14
C HIS A 220 -4.68 2.28 -7.07
N ALA A 221 -4.80 1.86 -5.81
CA ALA A 221 -4.48 2.64 -4.62
C ALA A 221 -3.15 3.43 -4.68
N PRO A 222 -1.99 2.81 -4.99
CA PRO A 222 -0.73 3.56 -5.10
C PRO A 222 -0.72 4.60 -6.22
N GLY A 223 -1.51 4.41 -7.28
CA GLY A 223 -1.66 5.39 -8.34
C GLY A 223 -2.40 6.65 -7.89
N VAL A 224 -3.43 6.47 -7.05
CA VAL A 224 -4.15 7.58 -6.42
C VAL A 224 -3.21 8.40 -5.56
N GLU A 225 -2.48 7.76 -4.63
CA GLU A 225 -1.54 8.44 -3.73
C GLU A 225 -0.44 9.18 -4.51
N ARG A 226 0.15 8.55 -5.53
CA ARG A 226 1.18 9.18 -6.37
C ARG A 226 0.66 10.37 -7.16
N ALA A 227 -0.59 10.33 -7.61
CA ALA A 227 -1.20 11.43 -8.33
C ALA A 227 -1.55 12.59 -7.37
N LEU A 228 -2.14 12.29 -6.21
CA LEU A 228 -2.43 13.31 -5.19
C LEU A 228 -1.17 13.98 -4.64
N ALA A 229 -0.06 13.24 -4.47
CA ALA A 229 1.21 13.83 -4.05
C ALA A 229 1.79 14.81 -5.08
N ARG A 230 1.61 14.54 -6.38
CA ARG A 230 2.05 15.47 -7.44
C ARG A 230 1.14 16.69 -7.54
N ALA A 231 -0.18 16.50 -7.43
CA ALA A 231 -1.14 17.60 -7.34
C ALA A 231 -0.82 18.51 -6.13
N GLU A 232 -0.59 17.93 -4.95
CA GLU A 232 -0.19 18.68 -3.76
C GLU A 232 1.09 19.50 -4.00
N SER A 233 2.11 18.89 -4.60
CA SER A 233 3.36 19.58 -4.94
C SER A 233 3.13 20.77 -5.87
N ALA A 234 2.32 20.59 -6.92
CA ALA A 234 1.98 21.65 -7.85
C ALA A 234 1.20 22.78 -7.17
N LEU A 235 0.26 22.46 -6.27
CA LEU A 235 -0.50 23.46 -5.52
C LEU A 235 0.38 24.25 -4.53
N ILE A 236 1.37 23.62 -3.91
CA ILE A 236 2.36 24.29 -3.05
C ILE A 236 3.19 25.30 -3.86
N GLU A 237 3.64 24.95 -5.07
CA GLU A 237 4.38 25.88 -5.94
C GLU A 237 3.52 27.08 -6.40
N VAL A 238 2.21 26.89 -6.50
CA VAL A 238 1.28 27.91 -7.00
C VAL A 238 0.74 28.84 -5.91
N ASP A 239 0.61 28.37 -4.66
CA ASP A 239 -0.02 29.15 -3.60
C ASP A 239 0.81 30.41 -3.28
N PRO A 240 0.27 31.63 -3.53
CA PRO A 240 1.01 32.87 -3.30
C PRO A 240 1.25 33.19 -1.82
N LEU A 241 0.60 32.47 -0.90
CA LEU A 241 0.85 32.57 0.54
C LEU A 241 1.93 31.61 1.04
N ASP A 242 2.38 30.68 0.20
CA ASP A 242 3.48 29.79 0.53
C ASP A 242 4.80 30.49 0.14
N ASP A 243 5.62 30.85 1.13
CA ASP A 243 6.93 31.50 0.95
C ASP A 243 7.99 30.53 0.36
N SER A 244 7.56 29.58 -0.47
CA SER A 244 8.48 28.72 -1.22
C SER A 244 9.13 29.58 -2.30
N PRO A 245 10.45 29.78 -2.29
CA PRO A 245 11.13 30.48 -3.37
C PRO A 245 10.95 29.63 -4.61
N LEU A 246 9.96 29.98 -5.45
CA LEU A 246 9.88 29.53 -6.82
C LEU A 246 11.28 29.66 -7.39
N ALA A 247 11.87 28.52 -7.74
CA ALA A 247 13.23 28.42 -8.22
C ALA A 247 13.39 29.30 -9.46
N HIS A 248 13.81 30.56 -9.25
CA HIS A 248 14.55 31.32 -10.23
C HIS A 248 15.91 30.64 -10.37
N ASP A 249 15.95 29.54 -11.12
CA ASP A 249 17.17 29.00 -11.71
C ASP A 249 16.78 28.13 -12.92
N HIS A 250 16.24 28.79 -13.94
CA HIS A 250 16.29 28.29 -15.32
C HIS A 250 17.38 29.03 -16.13
N ASP A 251 18.47 29.43 -15.48
CA ASP A 251 19.71 29.83 -16.16
C ASP A 251 20.92 29.13 -15.54
N GLY A 252 20.89 27.80 -15.60
CA GLY A 252 22.00 26.93 -15.24
C GLY A 252 22.15 25.89 -16.33
N ALA A 253 22.75 26.28 -17.45
CA ALA A 253 23.22 25.35 -18.47
C ALA A 253 23.96 24.21 -17.78
N VAL A 254 23.41 22.99 -17.87
CA VAL A 254 24.14 21.78 -17.53
C VAL A 254 25.35 21.76 -18.47
N PRO A 255 26.60 21.88 -18.00
CA PRO A 255 27.71 21.56 -18.86
C PRO A 255 27.60 20.06 -19.08
N VAL A 256 27.21 19.68 -20.29
CA VAL A 256 27.44 18.34 -20.82
C VAL A 256 28.91 18.06 -20.53
N LEU A 257 29.17 17.15 -19.60
CA LEU A 257 30.47 16.54 -19.44
C LEU A 257 30.77 15.87 -20.78
N ASN A 258 31.51 16.57 -21.64
CA ASN A 258 32.35 15.93 -22.64
C ASN A 258 33.31 15.04 -21.86
N THR A 259 32.95 13.78 -21.71
CA THR A 259 33.93 12.72 -21.55
C THR A 259 34.64 12.61 -22.89
N ASP A 260 35.72 13.37 -23.06
CA ASP A 260 36.72 13.04 -24.04
C ASP A 260 37.25 11.64 -23.70
N ASP A 261 37.05 10.72 -24.64
CA ASP A 261 37.69 9.41 -24.69
C ASP A 261 39.21 9.61 -24.75
N ASP A 262 39.89 9.39 -23.62
CA ASP A 262 41.29 8.95 -23.61
C ASP A 262 41.33 7.55 -22.95
N LEU A 263 41.03 6.54 -23.77
CA LEU A 263 41.36 5.16 -23.46
C LEU A 263 42.84 4.95 -23.76
N ASP A 264 43.67 5.06 -22.72
CA ASP A 264 45.04 4.55 -22.74
C ASP A 264 45.01 3.02 -22.94
N VAL A 265 45.32 2.59 -24.17
CA VAL A 265 45.58 1.19 -24.51
C VAL A 265 46.92 0.80 -23.89
N VAL A 266 46.87 0.09 -22.76
CA VAL A 266 48.05 -0.59 -22.21
C VAL A 266 48.29 -1.87 -23.02
N ASP A 267 49.31 -1.82 -23.88
CA ASP A 267 49.82 -2.98 -24.61
C ASP A 267 50.45 -3.98 -23.61
N LEU A 268 49.87 -5.18 -23.52
CA LEU A 268 50.45 -6.29 -22.76
C LEU A 268 51.29 -7.15 -23.72
N THR A 269 52.60 -6.90 -23.72
CA THR A 269 53.63 -7.86 -24.17
C THR A 269 54.31 -8.52 -22.99
#